data_AF-A0A941EXA1-F1
#
_entry.id   AF-A0A941EXA1-F1
#
_cell.length_a   1.000
_cell.length_b   1.000
_cell.length_c   1.000
_cell.angle_alpha   90.00
_cell.angle_beta   90.00
_cell.angle_gamma   90.00
#
_symmetry.space_group_name_H-M   'P 1'
#
loop_
_entity.id
_entity.type
_entity.pdbx_description
1 polymer ?
#
loop_
_entity_poly.entity_id
_entity_poly.type
_entity_poly.pdbx_seq_one_letter_code
_entity_poly.pdbx_strand_id
1 'polypeptide(L)'
;WRTFVHEPKDHPGVNRAEIEYIEAGGGLVNMDRAGVAKTEGPKLGYVKQLLQNRMLMGVYIAQYCINALTYFFITWFPVYLVQARGMSILKAGFVASIPAVCGFLGGILGGIISDALLRRGASLSVARKVPIVLGMLLSMT
;
A
#
# COMPACT_ATOMS: atom_id res chain seq x y z
N TRP A 1 23.10 -2.18 6.44
CA TRP A 1 22.25 -3.31 6.00
C TRP A 1 23.09 -4.58 5.78
N ARG A 2 23.99 -4.62 4.79
CA ARG A 2 24.85 -5.80 4.51
C ARG A 2 25.71 -6.32 5.67
N THR A 3 26.06 -5.46 6.63
CA THR A 3 26.92 -5.82 7.78
C THR A 3 26.15 -6.34 8.99
N PHE A 4 24.83 -6.18 9.02
CA PHE A 4 23.99 -6.50 10.19
C PHE A 4 22.84 -7.45 9.87
N VAL A 5 22.49 -7.59 8.59
CA VAL A 5 21.45 -8.51 8.11
C VAL A 5 22.15 -9.69 7.46
N HIS A 6 22.27 -10.77 8.22
CA HIS A 6 22.78 -12.05 7.76
C HIS A 6 21.62 -12.97 7.45
N GLU A 7 21.75 -13.75 6.38
CA GLU A 7 20.79 -14.81 6.11
C GLU A 7 20.90 -15.90 7.17
N PRO A 8 19.82 -16.67 7.42
CA PRO A 8 19.85 -17.74 8.41
C PRO A 8 21.01 -18.74 8.23
N LYS A 9 21.51 -18.91 7.00
CA LYS A 9 22.67 -19.78 6.68
C LYS A 9 24.03 -19.13 6.94
N ASP A 10 24.10 -17.81 6.85
CA ASP A 10 25.35 -17.02 6.98
C ASP A 10 25.50 -16.41 8.38
N HIS A 11 24.56 -16.69 9.29
CA HIS A 11 24.61 -16.18 10.65
C HIS A 11 25.62 -16.99 11.48
N PRO A 12 26.61 -16.34 12.12
CA PRO A 12 27.74 -17.02 12.79
C PRO A 12 27.32 -17.86 14.02
N GLY A 13 26.08 -17.73 14.47
CA GLY A 13 25.52 -18.46 15.62
C GLY A 13 24.48 -19.53 15.30
N VAL A 14 24.20 -19.82 14.02
CA VAL A 14 23.18 -20.80 13.64
C VAL A 14 23.78 -22.20 13.46
N ASN A 15 23.12 -23.19 14.06
CA ASN A 15 23.51 -24.59 13.92
C ASN A 15 22.75 -25.29 12.78
N ARG A 16 23.35 -26.32 12.19
CA ARG A 16 22.79 -27.08 11.06
C ARG A 16 21.45 -27.75 11.41
N ALA A 17 21.25 -28.15 12.66
CA ALA A 17 19.97 -28.66 13.16
C ALA A 17 18.86 -27.59 13.20
N GLU A 18 19.22 -26.33 13.47
CA GLU A 18 18.25 -25.22 13.47
C GLU A 18 17.85 -24.86 12.04
N ILE A 19 18.79 -24.95 11.09
CA ILE A 19 18.52 -24.78 9.66
C ILE A 19 17.52 -25.84 9.17
N GLU A 20 17.73 -27.11 9.53
CA GLU A 20 16.81 -28.20 9.18
C GLU A 20 15.42 -28.02 9.82
N TYR A 21 15.36 -27.53 11.06
CA TYR A 21 14.09 -27.21 11.71
C TYR A 21 13.34 -26.08 10.99
N ILE A 22 14.05 -25.03 10.54
CA ILE A 22 13.46 -23.92 9.79
C ILE A 22 12.99 -24.40 8.40
N GLU A 23 13.77 -25.25 7.71
CA GLU A 23 13.37 -25.84 6.43
C GLU A 23 12.13 -26.76 6.58
N ALA A 24 12.07 -27.58 7.65
CA ALA A 24 10.92 -28.42 7.95
C ALA A 24 9.66 -27.63 8.31
N GLY A 25 9.82 -26.44 8.91
CA GLY A 25 8.75 -25.49 9.20
C GLY A 25 8.26 -24.67 8.00
N GLY A 26 8.77 -24.93 6.79
CA GLY A 26 8.42 -24.18 5.58
C GLY A 26 9.13 -22.83 5.46
N GLY A 27 10.16 -22.58 6.28
CA GLY A 27 11.00 -21.41 6.17
C GLY A 27 11.81 -21.43 4.87
N LEU A 28 11.79 -20.31 4.15
CA LEU A 28 12.51 -20.13 2.89
C LEU A 28 14.01 -19.91 3.16
N VAL A 29 14.72 -20.96 3.58
CA VAL A 29 16.16 -20.90 3.86
C VAL A 29 17.02 -21.01 2.59
N ASN A 30 16.38 -21.26 1.45
CA ASN A 30 17.01 -21.39 0.13
C ASN A 30 16.40 -20.40 -0.88
N MET A 31 16.29 -19.12 -0.52
CA MET A 31 15.86 -18.09 -1.49
C MET A 31 16.78 -18.03 -2.72
N ASP A 32 18.06 -18.40 -2.57
CA ASP A 32 19.08 -18.25 -3.63
C ASP A 32 19.47 -19.53 -4.38
N ARG A 33 18.98 -20.73 -3.98
CA ARG A 33 19.24 -21.98 -4.73
C ARG A 33 18.32 -22.20 -5.93
N ALA A 34 17.19 -21.47 -6.00
CA ALA A 34 16.51 -21.27 -7.28
C ALA A 34 17.33 -20.23 -8.03
N GLY A 35 18.35 -20.71 -8.76
CA GLY A 35 19.45 -19.93 -9.32
C GLY A 35 19.10 -18.48 -9.60
N VAL A 36 19.84 -17.59 -8.93
CA VAL A 36 19.84 -16.15 -9.19
C VAL A 36 20.08 -15.95 -10.68
N ALA A 37 19.00 -15.91 -11.45
CA ALA A 37 19.01 -15.43 -12.81
C ALA A 37 19.63 -14.05 -12.70
N LYS A 38 20.81 -13.88 -13.31
CA LYS A 38 21.52 -12.60 -13.43
C LYS A 38 20.46 -11.52 -13.52
N THR A 39 20.36 -10.66 -12.50
CA THR A 39 19.48 -9.50 -12.57
C THR A 39 20.09 -8.58 -13.61
N GLU A 40 19.81 -8.89 -14.88
CA GLU A 40 20.06 -7.98 -15.99
C GLU A 40 19.37 -6.67 -15.62
N GLY A 41 20.13 -5.58 -15.64
CA GLY A 41 19.64 -4.24 -15.31
C GLY A 41 18.32 -3.92 -16.02
N PRO A 42 17.54 -2.94 -15.55
CA PRO A 42 16.12 -2.80 -15.89
C PRO A 42 15.95 -2.79 -17.40
N LYS A 43 15.58 -3.95 -17.96
CA LYS A 43 15.31 -4.07 -19.38
C LYS A 43 14.12 -3.18 -19.65
N LEU A 44 14.21 -2.31 -20.65
CA LEU A 44 13.11 -1.44 -21.08
C LEU A 44 11.80 -2.25 -21.31
N GLY A 45 11.94 -3.54 -21.62
CA GLY A 45 10.84 -4.51 -21.71
C GLY A 45 10.04 -4.70 -20.41
N TYR A 46 10.65 -4.61 -19.23
CA TYR A 46 9.94 -4.70 -17.95
C TYR A 46 9.04 -3.49 -17.71
N VAL A 47 9.48 -2.29 -18.14
CA VAL A 47 8.64 -1.08 -18.08
C VAL A 47 7.39 -1.26 -18.95
N LYS A 48 7.55 -1.81 -20.16
CA LYS A 48 6.43 -2.13 -21.05
C LYS A 48 5.50 -3.18 -20.42
N GLN A 49 6.05 -4.20 -19.76
CA GLN A 49 5.29 -5.27 -19.11
C GLN A 49 4.52 -4.77 -17.88
N LEU A 50 5.11 -3.86 -17.10
CA LEU A 50 4.47 -3.17 -15.96
C LEU A 50 3.30 -2.29 -16.45
N LEU A 51 3.50 -1.51 -17.53
CA LEU A 51 2.47 -0.65 -18.11
C LEU A 51 1.35 -1.42 -18.83
N GLN A 52 1.62 -2.62 -19.34
CA GLN A 52 0.60 -3.49 -19.94
C GLN A 52 -0.28 -4.19 -18.89
N ASN A 53 0.17 -4.27 -17.64
CA ASN A 53 -0.62 -4.89 -16.58
C ASN A 53 -1.71 -3.93 -16.07
N ARG A 54 -2.96 -4.25 -16.37
CA ARG A 54 -4.15 -3.45 -16.00
C ARG A 54 -4.28 -3.24 -14.49
N MET A 55 -3.82 -4.19 -13.66
CA MET A 55 -3.85 -4.06 -12.21
C MET A 55 -2.87 -2.98 -11.73
N LEU A 56 -1.65 -2.97 -12.28
CA LEU A 56 -0.62 -1.99 -11.92
C LEU A 56 -0.98 -0.59 -12.41
N MET A 57 -1.51 -0.47 -13.64
CA MET A 57 -2.06 0.80 -14.13
C MET A 57 -3.15 1.35 -13.22
N GLY A 58 -4.05 0.49 -12.72
CA GLY A 58 -5.05 0.89 -11.73
C GLY A 58 -4.44 1.44 -10.44
N VAL A 59 -3.40 0.78 -9.92
CA VAL A 59 -2.67 1.25 -8.73
C VAL A 59 -1.97 2.58 -9.01
N TYR A 60 -1.34 2.77 -10.17
CA TYR A 60 -0.68 4.03 -10.52
C TYR A 60 -1.65 5.18 -10.64
N ILE A 61 -2.81 4.98 -11.28
CA ILE A 61 -3.85 6.01 -11.38
C ILE A 61 -4.40 6.34 -10.00
N ALA A 62 -4.72 5.33 -9.18
CA ALA A 62 -5.20 5.54 -7.82
C ALA A 62 -4.19 6.35 -6.99
N GLN A 63 -2.91 5.98 -7.06
CA GLN A 63 -1.83 6.68 -6.38
C GLN A 63 -1.70 8.13 -6.88
N TYR A 64 -1.81 8.37 -8.20
CA TYR A 64 -1.79 9.71 -8.76
C TYR A 64 -2.94 10.56 -8.23
N CYS A 65 -4.17 10.04 -8.24
CA CYS A 65 -5.34 10.73 -7.71
C CYS A 65 -5.19 11.06 -6.23
N ILE A 66 -4.69 10.12 -5.42
CA ILE A 66 -4.43 10.34 -3.99
C ILE A 66 -3.41 11.46 -3.80
N ASN A 67 -2.31 11.45 -4.57
CA ASN A 67 -1.31 12.51 -4.47
C ASN A 67 -1.87 13.87 -4.90
N ALA A 68 -2.56 13.93 -6.04
CA ALA A 68 -3.17 15.15 -6.54
C ALA A 68 -4.14 15.76 -5.52
N LEU A 69 -5.03 14.95 -4.95
CA LEU A 69 -5.95 15.39 -3.89
C LEU A 69 -5.20 15.82 -2.63
N THR A 70 -4.20 15.07 -2.19
CA THR A 70 -3.40 15.40 -1.00
C THR A 70 -2.73 16.77 -1.16
N TYR A 71 -2.07 17.02 -2.28
CA TYR A 71 -1.46 18.31 -2.57
C TYR A 71 -2.50 19.43 -2.64
N PHE A 72 -3.65 19.19 -3.28
CA PHE A 72 -4.75 20.14 -3.32
C PHE A 72 -5.21 20.55 -1.91
N PHE A 73 -5.44 19.58 -1.02
CA PHE A 73 -5.91 19.84 0.34
C PHE A 73 -4.88 20.51 1.25
N ILE A 74 -3.58 20.30 1.03
CA ILE A 74 -2.52 20.94 1.82
C ILE A 74 -2.26 22.38 1.34
N THR A 75 -2.18 22.58 0.02
CA THR A 75 -1.66 23.83 -0.55
C THR A 75 -2.74 24.81 -0.97
N TRP A 76 -3.79 24.34 -1.65
CA TRP A 76 -4.81 25.20 -2.26
C TRP A 76 -6.07 25.33 -1.41
N PHE A 77 -6.49 24.26 -0.76
CA PHE A 77 -7.74 24.24 -0.01
C PHE A 77 -7.80 25.25 1.14
N PRO A 78 -6.78 25.37 2.03
CA PRO A 78 -6.84 26.33 3.13
C PRO A 78 -6.82 27.77 2.62
N VAL A 79 -6.01 28.05 1.59
CA VAL A 79 -5.92 29.36 0.94
C VAL A 79 -7.25 29.74 0.30
N TYR A 80 -7.92 28.81 -0.39
CA TYR A 80 -9.24 29.03 -0.96
C TYR A 80 -10.29 29.36 0.11
N LEU A 81 -10.29 28.64 1.22
CA LEU A 81 -11.21 28.89 2.33
C LEU A 81 -11.00 30.26 2.98
N VAL A 82 -9.77 30.73 3.09
CA VAL A 82 -9.45 32.05 3.66
C VAL A 82 -9.76 33.17 2.66
N GLN A 83 -9.24 33.08 1.42
CA GLN A 83 -9.31 34.16 0.45
C GLN A 83 -10.66 34.25 -0.28
N ALA A 84 -11.22 33.12 -0.72
CA ALA A 84 -12.46 33.13 -1.51
C ALA A 84 -13.73 33.04 -0.64
N ARG A 85 -13.63 32.39 0.53
CA ARG A 85 -14.77 32.23 1.45
C ARG A 85 -14.70 33.14 2.68
N GLY A 86 -13.66 33.95 2.81
CA GLY A 86 -13.50 34.93 3.89
C GLY A 86 -13.43 34.33 5.29
N MET A 87 -13.14 33.02 5.42
CA MET A 87 -13.04 32.39 6.73
C MET A 87 -11.77 32.80 7.45
N SER A 88 -11.84 32.93 8.77
CA SER A 88 -10.64 33.13 9.59
C SER A 88 -9.70 31.94 9.45
N ILE A 89 -8.39 32.19 9.55
CA ILE A 89 -7.33 31.17 9.43
C ILE A 89 -7.59 29.98 10.37
N LEU A 90 -8.07 30.25 11.59
CA LEU A 90 -8.44 29.25 12.59
C LEU A 90 -9.59 28.34 12.12
N LYS A 91 -10.67 28.90 11.57
CA LYS A 91 -11.78 28.11 11.03
C LYS A 91 -11.36 27.33 9.77
N ALA A 92 -10.58 27.94 8.88
CA ALA A 92 -10.08 27.29 7.68
C ALA A 92 -9.18 26.09 8.01
N GLY A 93 -8.29 26.22 9.01
CA GLY A 93 -7.46 25.11 9.49
C GLY A 93 -8.28 23.95 10.05
N PHE A 94 -9.33 24.25 10.83
CA PHE A 94 -10.22 23.22 11.36
C PHE A 94 -10.96 22.48 10.24
N VAL A 95 -11.52 23.20 9.26
CA VAL A 95 -12.21 22.60 8.11
C VAL A 95 -11.24 21.81 7.21
N ALA A 96 -10.01 22.28 7.03
CA ALA A 96 -8.96 21.56 6.30
C ALA A 96 -8.53 20.24 6.96
N SER A 97 -8.77 20.07 8.27
CA SER A 97 -8.48 18.81 8.98
C SER A 97 -9.55 17.72 8.80
N ILE A 98 -10.79 18.11 8.45
CA ILE A 98 -11.92 17.17 8.29
C ILE A 98 -11.61 16.05 7.28
N PRO A 99 -11.10 16.34 6.05
CA PRO A 99 -10.76 15.29 5.09
C PRO A 99 -9.72 14.30 5.61
N ALA A 100 -8.74 14.76 6.39
CA ALA A 100 -7.71 13.89 6.95
C ALA A 100 -8.29 12.92 7.99
N VAL A 101 -9.17 13.42 8.88
CA VAL A 101 -9.87 12.58 9.87
C VAL A 101 -10.79 11.58 9.19
N CYS A 102 -11.58 12.01 8.20
CA CYS A 102 -12.43 11.12 7.42
C CYS A 102 -11.62 10.05 6.68
N GLY A 103 -10.47 10.41 6.09
CA GLY A 103 -9.55 9.48 5.44
C GLY A 103 -8.99 8.43 6.40
N PHE A 104 -8.61 8.85 7.62
CA PHE A 104 -8.13 7.94 8.67
C PHE A 104 -9.20 6.93 9.09
N LEU A 105 -10.41 7.41 9.41
CA LEU A 105 -11.53 6.55 9.80
C LEU A 105 -11.94 5.62 8.66
N GLY A 106 -12.00 6.12 7.42
CA GLY A 106 -12.29 5.34 6.22
C GLY A 106 -11.25 4.24 5.97
N GLY A 107 -9.97 4.54 6.20
CA GLY A 107 -8.88 3.56 6.11
C GLY A 107 -9.01 2.43 7.12
N ILE A 108 -9.31 2.75 8.39
CA ILE A 108 -9.54 1.75 9.44
C ILE A 108 -10.74 0.87 9.08
N LEU A 109 -11.87 1.47 8.71
CA LEU A 109 -13.08 0.74 8.33
C LEU A 109 -12.83 -0.15 7.11
N GLY A 110 -12.14 0.36 6.08
CA GLY A 110 -11.76 -0.40 4.90
C GLY A 110 -10.87 -1.61 5.24
N GLY A 111 -9.93 -1.43 6.16
CA GLY A 111 -9.09 -2.51 6.70
C GLY A 111 -9.89 -3.57 7.44
N ILE A 112 -10.78 -3.16 8.35
CA ILE A 112 -11.66 -4.06 9.11
C ILE A 112 -12.59 -4.84 8.17
N ILE A 113 -13.19 -4.18 7.18
CA ILE A 113 -14.08 -4.82 6.19
C ILE A 113 -13.30 -5.80 5.32
N SER A 114 -12.10 -5.42 4.86
CA SER A 114 -11.23 -6.30 4.08
C SER A 114 -10.80 -7.53 4.87
N ASP A 115 -10.40 -7.37 6.12
CA ASP A 115 -9.99 -8.47 7.00
C ASP A 115 -11.18 -9.37 7.38
N ALA A 116 -12.35 -8.78 7.63
CA ALA A 116 -13.59 -9.53 7.89
C ALA A 116 -14.04 -10.36 6.68
N LEU A 117 -13.86 -9.85 5.45
CA LEU A 117 -14.16 -10.62 4.23
C LEU A 117 -13.17 -11.77 4.01
N LEU A 118 -11.87 -11.55 4.26
CA LEU A 118 -10.85 -12.60 4.17
C LEU A 118 -11.11 -13.72 5.19
N ARG A 119 -11.46 -13.37 6.43
CA ARG A 119 -11.82 -14.33 7.49
C ARG A 119 -13.07 -15.16 7.18
N ARG A 120 -13.95 -14.68 6.30
CA ARG A 120 -15.15 -15.39 5.84
C ARG A 120 -14.92 -16.29 4.62
N GLY A 121 -13.67 -16.46 4.16
CA GLY A 121 -13.32 -17.34 3.04
C GLY A 121 -13.57 -16.73 1.65
N ALA A 122 -13.81 -15.41 1.56
CA ALA A 122 -13.97 -14.74 0.28
C ALA A 122 -12.62 -14.64 -0.46
N SER A 123 -12.63 -14.76 -1.78
CA SER A 123 -11.40 -14.69 -2.59
C SER A 123 -10.71 -13.33 -2.44
N LEU A 124 -9.37 -13.30 -2.54
CA LEU A 124 -8.54 -12.08 -2.48
C LEU A 124 -9.04 -10.93 -3.40
N SER A 125 -9.71 -11.28 -4.49
CA SER A 125 -10.31 -10.30 -5.41
C SER A 125 -11.57 -9.63 -4.85
N VAL A 126 -12.38 -10.34 -4.06
CA VAL A 126 -13.61 -9.79 -3.46
C VAL A 126 -13.27 -8.94 -2.25
N ALA A 127 -12.35 -9.39 -1.39
CA ALA A 127 -11.90 -8.64 -0.23
C ALA A 127 -11.31 -7.26 -0.58
N ARG A 128 -10.62 -7.14 -1.73
CA ARG A 128 -10.06 -5.86 -2.22
C ARG A 128 -11.05 -5.00 -2.99
N LYS A 129 -12.02 -5.59 -3.71
CA LYS A 129 -12.98 -4.82 -4.54
C LYS A 129 -14.18 -4.32 -3.74
N VAL A 130 -14.61 -5.04 -2.70
CA VAL A 130 -15.81 -4.68 -1.92
C VAL A 130 -15.69 -3.34 -1.19
N PRO A 131 -14.56 -2.99 -0.53
CA PRO A 131 -14.41 -1.67 0.08
C PRO A 131 -14.45 -0.53 -0.95
N ILE A 132 -13.91 -0.76 -2.15
CA ILE A 132 -13.90 0.20 -3.25
C ILE A 132 -15.33 0.42 -3.79
N VAL A 133 -16.09 -0.66 -4.00
CA VAL A 133 -17.47 -0.59 -4.51
C VAL A 133 -18.42 0.01 -3.48
N LEU A 134 -18.27 -0.34 -2.19
CA LEU A 134 -19.04 0.27 -1.11
C LEU A 134 -18.73 1.77 -0.97
N GLY A 135 -17.46 2.15 -1.03
CA GLY A 135 -17.05 3.56 -1.03
C GLY A 135 -17.60 4.33 -2.22
N MET A 136 -17.60 3.73 -3.42
CA MET A 136 -18.21 4.33 -4.62
C MET A 136 -19.74 4.47 -4.50
N LEU A 137 -20.44 3.46 -3.96
CA LEU A 137 -21.89 3.52 -3.77
C LEU A 137 -22.30 4.58 -2.75
N LEU A 138 -21.58 4.69 -1.63
CA LEU A 138 -21.79 5.75 -0.63
C LEU A 138 -21.47 7.15 -1.16
N SER A 139 -20.58 7.27 -2.14
CA SER A 139 -20.28 8.55 -2.80
C SER A 139 -21.35 8.98 -3.81
N MET A 140 -22.24 8.06 -4.23
CA MET A 140 -23.25 8.30 -5.25
C MET A 140 -24.62 8.69 -4.67
N THR A 141 -24.79 8.57 -3.36
CA THR A 141 -25.96 9.01 -2.57
C THR A 141 -25.66 10.29 -1.83
#